data_AF-A0A8S3ASE7-F1
#
_entry.id   AF-A0A8S3ASE7-F1
#
_cell.length_a   1.000
_cell.length_b   1.000
_cell.length_c   1.000
_cell.angle_alpha   90.00
_cell.angle_beta   90.00
_cell.angle_gamma   90.00
#
_symmetry.space_group_name_H-M   'P 1'
#
loop_
_entity.id
_entity.type
_entity.pdbx_description
1 polymer ?
#
loop_
_entity_poly.entity_id
_entity_poly.type
_entity_poly.pdbx_seq_one_letter_code
_entity_poly.pdbx_strand_id
1 'polypeptide(L)' 'MIHQQYKILQHDLSVLYAKHNVNAAQSMFISKEIKELYTTTFSIPLPSGLYQRAVYEHNLIQTIQEQLKHY' A
#
# COMPACT_ATOMS: atom_id res chain seq x y z
N MET A 1 -9.65 2.87 -2.03
CA MET A 1 -8.68 3.37 -1.03
C MET A 1 -7.24 3.17 -1.46
N ILE A 2 -6.74 1.94 -1.63
CA ILE A 2 -5.32 1.67 -1.98
C ILE A 2 -4.88 2.32 -3.30
N HIS A 3 -5.70 2.26 -4.37
CA HIS A 3 -5.37 2.95 -5.63
C HIS A 3 -5.28 4.48 -5.53
N GLN A 4 -6.04 5.10 -4.63
CA GLN A 4 -5.96 6.56 -4.43
C GLN A 4 -4.67 6.93 -3.69
N GLN A 5 -4.26 6.12 -2.70
CA GLN A 5 -2.99 6.33 -2.00
C GLN A 5 -1.78 6.09 -2.91
N TYR A 6 -1.85 5.10 -3.81
CA TYR A 6 -0.77 4.88 -4.78
C TYR A 6 -0.61 6.07 -5.74
N LYS A 7 -1.71 6.70 -6.17
CA LYS A 7 -1.64 7.91 -7.01
C LYS A 7 -0.97 9.09 -6.29
N ILE A 8 -1.24 9.26 -5.00
CA ILE A 8 -0.58 10.28 -4.17
C ILE A 8 0.93 9.98 -4.10
N LEU A 9 1.30 8.74 -3.81
CA LEU A 9 2.69 8.30 -3.79
C LEU A 9 3.40 8.53 -5.14
N GLN A 10 2.73 8.22 -6.26
CA GLN A 10 3.28 8.48 -7.59
C GLN A 10 3.53 9.97 -7.84
N HIS A 11 2.62 10.83 -7.40
CA HIS A 11 2.78 12.28 -7.50
C HIS A 11 4.00 12.74 -6.69
N ASP A 12 4.11 12.32 -5.43
CA ASP A 12 5.21 12.74 -4.55
C ASP A 12 6.58 12.27 -5.06
N LEU A 13 6.65 11.05 -5.61
CA LEU A 13 7.84 10.54 -6.28
C LEU A 13 8.22 11.36 -7.51
N SER A 14 7.24 11.78 -8.32
CA SER A 14 7.51 12.62 -9.49
C SER A 14 8.12 13.98 -9.10
N VAL A 15 7.63 14.57 -8.01
CA VAL A 15 8.17 15.83 -7.46
C VAL A 15 9.60 15.61 -6.97
N LEU A 16 9.88 14.50 -6.28
CA LEU A 16 11.22 14.16 -5.81
C LEU A 16 12.21 13.92 -6.96
N TYR A 17 11.81 13.18 -7.99
CA TYR A 17 12.66 12.94 -9.16
C TYR A 17 13.01 14.25 -9.86
N ALA A 18 12.04 15.15 -10.03
CA ALA A 18 12.27 16.47 -10.60
C ALA A 18 13.21 17.32 -9.72
N LYS A 19 12.98 17.34 -8.39
CA LYS A 19 13.80 18.09 -7.44
C LYS A 19 15.26 17.64 -7.43
N HIS A 20 15.51 16.35 -7.62
CA HIS A 20 16.84 15.75 -7.56
C HIS A 20 17.47 15.51 -8.95
N ASN A 21 16.86 15.99 -10.04
CA ASN A 21 17.31 15.76 -11.42
C ASN A 21 17.57 14.28 -11.73
N VAL A 22 16.76 13.38 -11.20
CA VAL A 22 16.86 11.95 -11.47
C VAL A 22 16.51 11.72 -12.94
N ASN A 23 17.37 11.01 -13.66
CA ASN A 23 17.14 10.79 -15.09
C ASN A 23 15.95 9.83 -15.33
N ALA A 24 15.38 9.89 -16.54
CA ALA A 24 14.18 9.15 -16.88
C ALA A 24 14.33 7.63 -16.68
N ALA A 25 15.46 7.04 -17.07
CA ALA A 25 15.70 5.60 -16.95
C ALA A 25 15.75 5.16 -15.47
N GLN A 26 16.47 5.91 -14.63
CA GLN A 26 16.53 5.66 -13.18
C GLN A 26 15.18 5.85 -12.51
N SER A 27 14.45 6.92 -12.84
CA SER A 27 13.13 7.19 -12.28
C SER A 27 12.13 6.09 -12.63
N MET A 28 12.21 5.53 -13.84
CA MET A 28 11.35 4.45 -14.30
C MET A 28 11.68 3.13 -13.58
N PHE A 29 12.97 2.84 -13.37
CA PHE A 29 13.41 1.67 -12.62
C PHE A 29 12.93 1.73 -11.16
N ILE A 30 13.20 2.84 -10.47
CA ILE A 30 12.80 3.04 -9.06
C ILE A 30 11.27 2.99 -8.92
N SER A 31 10.52 3.60 -9.86
CA SER A 31 9.06 3.57 -9.85
C SER A 31 8.50 2.16 -10.02
N LYS A 32 9.17 1.29 -10.79
CA LYS A 32 8.78 -0.11 -10.94
C LYS A 32 8.95 -0.87 -9.64
N GLU A 33 10.11 -0.74 -8.98
CA GLU A 33 10.36 -1.40 -7.69
C GLU A 33 9.37 -0.95 -6.61
N ILE A 34 9.12 0.37 -6.52
CA ILE A 34 8.13 0.90 -5.57
C ILE A 34 6.73 0.38 -5.87
N LYS A 35 6.34 0.27 -7.14
CA LYS A 35 5.05 -0.31 -7.53
C LYS A 35 4.93 -1.77 -7.08
N GLU A 36 5.97 -2.56 -7.32
CA GLU A 36 5.99 -3.98 -6.93
C GLU A 36 5.89 -4.12 -5.41
N LEU A 37 6.70 -3.38 -4.66
CA LEU A 37 6.65 -3.34 -3.19
C LEU A 37 5.30 -2.87 -2.64
N TYR A 38 4.76 -1.80 -3.21
CA TYR A 38 3.45 -1.29 -2.82
C TYR A 38 2.35 -2.33 -3.08
N THR A 39 2.42 -2.99 -4.22
CA THR A 39 1.47 -4.04 -4.57
C THR A 39 1.65 -5.24 -3.64
N THR A 40 2.85 -5.75 -3.39
CA THR A 40 3.03 -6.91 -2.49
C THR A 40 2.62 -6.60 -1.05
N THR A 41 2.89 -5.38 -0.56
CA THR A 41 2.58 -4.97 0.81
C THR A 41 1.08 -4.72 1.02
N PHE A 42 0.42 -4.10 0.05
CA PHE A 42 -0.99 -3.68 0.18
C PHE A 42 -1.97 -4.53 -0.62
N SER A 43 -1.50 -5.45 -1.47
CA SER A 43 -2.32 -6.49 -2.09
C SER A 43 -2.53 -7.63 -1.10
N ILE A 44 -3.15 -7.32 0.03
CA ILE A 44 -4.01 -8.30 0.68
C ILE A 44 -5.28 -8.27 -0.15
N PRO A 45 -5.54 -9.28 -1.01
CA PRO A 45 -6.84 -9.35 -1.64
C PRO A 45 -7.88 -9.40 -0.52
N LEU A 46 -8.73 -8.37 -0.43
CA LEU A 46 -9.95 -8.48 0.34
C LEU A 46 -10.65 -9.71 -0.22
N PRO A 47 -10.88 -10.74 0.59
CA PRO A 47 -11.38 -11.97 0.05
C PRO A 47 -12.75 -11.69 -0.57
N SER A 48 -12.92 -12.11 -1.83
CA SER A 48 -14.03 -11.72 -2.68
C SER A 48 -15.37 -12.30 -2.20
N GLY A 49 -15.33 -13.36 -1.39
CA GLY A 49 -16.50 -13.92 -0.74
C GLY A 49 -16.93 -13.10 0.48
N LEU A 50 -18.22 -12.76 0.54
CA LEU A 50 -18.86 -12.08 1.69
C LEU A 50 -18.48 -12.72 3.03
N TYR A 51 -18.47 -14.05 3.10
CA TYR A 51 -18.10 -14.81 4.29
C TYR A 51 -16.64 -14.58 4.71
N GLN A 52 -15.71 -14.72 3.76
CA GLN A 52 -14.28 -14.57 4.02
C GLN A 52 -13.94 -13.13 4.42
N ARG A 53 -14.68 -12.16 3.88
CA ARG A 53 -14.54 -10.75 4.25
C ARG A 53 -15.03 -10.48 5.66
N ALA A 54 -16.17 -11.05 6.05
CA ALA A 54 -16.66 -10.99 7.42
C ALA A 54 -15.66 -11.63 8.42
N VAL A 55 -15.04 -12.75 8.04
CA VAL A 55 -13.98 -13.40 8.85
C VAL A 55 -12.74 -12.52 8.95
N TYR A 56 -12.28 -11.92 7.85
CA TYR A 56 -11.15 -10.99 7.86
C TYR A 56 -11.41 -9.77 8.76
N GLU A 57 -12.59 -9.14 8.62
CA GLU A 57 -12.98 -7.98 9.41
C GLU A 57 -13.14 -8.34 10.91
N HIS A 58 -13.69 -9.51 11.23
CA HIS A 58 -13.77 -10.01 12.60
C HIS A 58 -12.38 -10.21 13.22
N ASN A 59 -11.47 -10.87 12.50
CA ASN A 59 -10.11 -11.12 12.98
C ASN A 59 -9.33 -9.81 13.17
N LEU A 60 -9.47 -8.86 12.24
CA LEU A 60 -8.83 -7.55 12.35
C LEU A 60 -9.29 -6.79 13.60
N ILE A 61 -10.61 -6.78 13.88
CA ILE A 61 -11.17 -6.15 15.08
C ILE A 61 -10.64 -6.82 16.34
N GLN A 62 -10.59 -8.16 16.38
CA GLN A 62 -10.05 -8.88 17.53
C GLN A 62 -8.58 -8.56 17.77
N THR A 63 -7.74 -8.55 16.74
CA THR A 63 -6.32 -8.22 16.87
C THR A 63 -6.13 -6.79 17.41
N ILE A 64 -6.90 -5.82 16.93
CA ILE A 64 -6.85 -4.44 17.42
C ILE A 64 -7.25 -4.38 18.90
N GLN A 65 -8.31 -5.08 19.29
CA GLN A 65 -8.76 -5.13 20.69
C GLN A 65 -7.74 -5.79 21.61
N GLU A 66 -7.10 -6.88 21.17
CA GLU A 66 -6.04 -7.53 21.94
C GLU A 66 -4.83 -6.62 22.12
N GLN A 67 -4.40 -5.95 21.05
CA GLN A 67 -3.29 -5.00 21.15
C GLN A 67 -3.62 -3.83 22.07
N LEU A 68 -4.82 -3.27 22.01
CA LEU A 68 -5.24 -2.18 22.89
C LEU A 68 -5.41 -2.58 24.36
N LYS A 69 -5.64 -3.86 24.67
CA LYS A 69 -5.67 -4.37 26.06
C LYS A 69 -4.29 -4.52 26.67
N HIS A 70 -3.24 -4.53 25.86
CA HIS A 70 -1.85 -4.65 26.29
C HIS A 70 -1.14 -3.30 26.44
N TYR A 71 -1.83 -2.19 26.19
CA TYR A 71 -1.42 -0.81 26.50
C TYR A 71 -2.23 -0.27 27.68
#